data_AF-A0AB34YB64-F1
#
_entry.id   AF-A0AB34YB64-F1
#
_cell.length_a   1.000
_cell.length_b   1.000
_cell.length_c   1.000
_cell.angle_alpha   90.00
_cell.angle_beta   90.00
_cell.angle_gamma   90.00
#
_symmetry.space_group_name_H-M   'P 1'
#
loop_
_entity.id
_entity.type
_entity.pdbx_description
1 polymer ?
#
loop_
_entity_poly.entity_id
_entity_poly.type
_entity_poly.pdbx_seq_one_letter_code
_entity_poly.pdbx_strand_id
1 'polypeptide(L)'
;MFGPKQPGDYPDREIDCQEAVSQGIAELVERAVVSGARDAEVTAAIARTQVIGVPELIQDAVEAGWSEEEAATAIRIVAENMHRGVTGTDPEE
;
A
#
# COMPACT_ATOMS: atom_id res chain seq x y z
N MET A 1 3.25 11.17 -4.96
CA MET A 1 1.97 10.41 -5.05
C MET A 1 1.00 11.16 -5.96
N PHE A 2 0.16 10.47 -6.73
CA PHE A 2 -0.93 11.10 -7.49
C PHE A 2 -2.17 11.29 -6.59
N GLY A 3 -2.87 12.42 -6.74
CA GLY A 3 -4.13 12.68 -6.03
C GLY A 3 -5.34 12.04 -6.71
N PRO A 4 -6.53 12.11 -6.08
CA PRO A 4 -7.77 11.61 -6.67
C PRO A 4 -8.14 12.37 -7.96
N LYS A 5 -8.81 11.67 -8.89
CA LYS A 5 -9.23 12.26 -10.18
C LYS A 5 -10.27 13.38 -10.02
N GLN A 6 -11.11 13.28 -9.01
CA GLN A 6 -12.11 14.28 -8.65
C GLN A 6 -12.41 14.23 -7.14
N PRO A 7 -12.87 15.34 -6.54
CA PRO A 7 -13.31 15.34 -5.15
C PRO A 7 -14.58 14.51 -4.96
N GLY A 8 -14.73 13.91 -3.77
CA GLY A 8 -15.88 13.07 -3.43
C GLY A 8 -15.83 11.68 -4.05
N ASP A 9 -16.92 10.93 -3.90
CA ASP A 9 -16.99 9.54 -4.37
C ASP A 9 -17.04 9.42 -5.89
N TYR A 10 -16.34 8.41 -6.41
CA TYR A 10 -16.42 7.99 -7.81
C TYR A 10 -16.09 6.48 -7.93
N PRO A 11 -16.56 5.80 -9.00
CA PRO A 11 -16.55 4.33 -9.07
C PRO A 11 -15.20 3.68 -8.81
N ASP A 12 -14.13 4.23 -9.36
CA ASP A 12 -12.77 3.66 -9.26
C ASP A 12 -11.92 4.33 -8.17
N ARG A 13 -12.53 5.04 -7.22
CA ARG A 13 -11.78 5.83 -6.22
C ARG A 13 -10.88 4.97 -5.34
N GLU A 14 -11.38 3.82 -4.92
CA GLU A 14 -10.61 2.86 -4.14
C GLU A 14 -9.43 2.30 -4.95
N ILE A 15 -9.67 1.92 -6.21
CA ILE A 15 -8.64 1.36 -7.11
C ILE A 15 -7.57 2.43 -7.39
N ASP A 16 -7.97 3.66 -7.70
CA ASP A 16 -7.03 4.75 -7.92
C ASP A 16 -6.19 5.06 -6.67
N CYS A 17 -6.77 4.93 -5.47
CA CYS A 17 -6.02 5.08 -4.23
C CYS A 17 -5.00 3.95 -4.05
N GLN A 18 -5.39 2.69 -4.34
CA GLN A 18 -4.48 1.54 -4.38
C GLN A 18 -3.30 1.76 -5.34
N GLU A 19 -3.58 2.21 -6.55
CA GLU A 19 -2.55 2.54 -7.54
C GLU A 19 -1.64 3.66 -7.04
N ALA A 20 -2.19 4.70 -6.40
CA ALA A 20 -1.42 5.82 -5.87
C ALA A 20 -0.43 5.43 -4.76
N VAL A 21 -0.81 4.51 -3.87
CA VAL A 21 0.05 4.04 -2.76
C VAL A 21 0.98 2.90 -3.16
N SER A 22 0.72 2.22 -4.29
CA SER A 22 1.45 1.02 -4.73
C SER A 22 2.97 1.24 -4.85
N GLN A 23 3.37 2.36 -5.45
CA GLN A 23 4.79 2.71 -5.58
C GLN A 23 5.44 2.91 -4.21
N GLY A 24 4.77 3.63 -3.30
CA GLY A 24 5.30 3.87 -1.97
C GLY A 24 5.45 2.57 -1.16
N ILE A 25 4.50 1.63 -1.30
CA ILE A 25 4.62 0.30 -0.69
C ILE A 25 5.81 -0.47 -1.26
N ALA A 26 6.01 -0.46 -2.59
CA ALA A 26 7.14 -1.13 -3.22
C ALA A 26 8.48 -0.58 -2.72
N GLU A 27 8.61 0.75 -2.56
CA GLU A 27 9.80 1.39 -2.00
C GLU A 27 10.05 1.02 -0.53
N LEU A 28 8.99 0.88 0.28
CA LEU A 28 9.10 0.40 1.67
C LEU A 28 9.57 -1.05 1.72
N VAL A 29 9.04 -1.91 0.86
CA VAL A 29 9.47 -3.30 0.73
C VAL A 29 10.93 -3.37 0.32
N GLU A 30 11.32 -2.70 -0.77
CA GLU A 30 12.69 -2.68 -1.28
C GLU A 30 13.68 -2.24 -0.20
N ARG A 31 13.39 -1.14 0.50
CA ARG A 31 14.26 -0.63 1.58
C ARG A 31 14.46 -1.65 2.70
N ALA A 32 13.38 -2.31 3.12
CA ALA A 32 13.44 -3.31 4.17
C ALA A 32 14.21 -4.57 3.72
N VAL A 33 14.02 -5.01 2.47
CA VAL A 33 14.71 -6.17 1.89
C VAL A 33 16.20 -5.89 1.73
N VAL A 34 16.59 -4.70 1.25
CA VAL A 34 17.99 -4.25 1.21
C VAL A 34 18.63 -4.24 2.60
N SER A 35 17.85 -3.97 3.66
CA SER A 35 18.31 -4.04 5.05
C SER A 35 18.35 -5.46 5.64
N GLY A 36 17.99 -6.49 4.85
CA GLY A 36 18.06 -7.90 5.21
C GLY A 36 16.73 -8.53 5.67
N ALA A 37 15.60 -7.82 5.56
CA ALA A 37 14.29 -8.40 5.82
C ALA A 37 13.83 -9.30 4.67
N ARG A 38 12.86 -10.19 4.94
CA ARG A 38 12.24 -11.03 3.90
C ARG A 38 10.99 -10.36 3.34
N ASP A 39 10.80 -10.40 2.02
CA ASP A 39 9.63 -9.83 1.33
C ASP A 39 8.30 -10.22 1.99
N ALA A 40 8.12 -11.51 2.31
CA ALA A 40 6.92 -12.03 2.96
C ALA A 40 6.66 -11.43 4.34
N GLU A 41 7.71 -11.16 5.13
CA GLU A 41 7.57 -10.57 6.46
C GLU A 41 7.23 -9.08 6.37
N VAL A 42 7.88 -8.38 5.43
CA VAL A 42 7.68 -6.94 5.24
C VAL A 42 6.28 -6.67 4.69
N THR A 43 5.86 -7.38 3.65
CA THR A 43 4.51 -7.25 3.07
C THR A 43 3.42 -7.53 4.11
N ALA A 44 3.59 -8.58 4.94
CA ALA A 44 2.67 -8.85 6.04
C ALA A 44 2.65 -7.76 7.12
N ALA A 45 3.80 -7.16 7.43
CA ALA A 45 3.90 -6.05 8.38
C ALA A 45 3.28 -4.76 7.82
N ILE A 46 3.45 -4.45 6.54
CA ILE A 46 2.82 -3.31 5.86
C ILE A 46 1.31 -3.46 5.85
N ALA A 47 0.79 -4.66 5.55
CA ALA A 47 -0.65 -4.94 5.59
C ALA A 47 -1.28 -4.69 6.96
N ARG A 48 -0.49 -4.83 8.03
CA ARG A 48 -0.88 -4.53 9.42
C ARG A 48 -0.54 -3.12 9.87
N THR A 49 -0.05 -2.27 8.96
CA THR A 49 0.44 -0.91 9.21
C THR A 49 1.52 -0.82 10.30
N GLN A 50 2.33 -1.86 10.46
CA GLN A 50 3.36 -1.99 11.50
C GLN A 50 4.76 -1.52 11.05
N VAL A 51 4.91 -1.11 9.79
CA VAL A 51 6.20 -0.63 9.25
C VAL A 51 6.32 0.87 9.48
N ILE A 52 7.49 1.30 9.96
CA ILE A 52 7.75 2.70 10.36
C ILE A 52 7.36 3.71 9.28
N GLY A 53 7.53 3.41 7.99
CA GLY A 53 7.23 4.32 6.89
C GLY A 53 5.78 4.32 6.38
N VAL A 54 4.88 3.49 6.93
CA VAL A 54 3.47 3.45 6.54
C VAL A 54 2.71 4.74 6.95
N PRO A 55 2.89 5.29 8.17
CA PRO A 55 2.28 6.57 8.53
C PRO A 55 2.69 7.73 7.61
N GLU A 56 3.95 7.78 7.17
CA GLU A 56 4.45 8.77 6.22
C GLU A 56 3.77 8.59 4.85
N LEU A 57 3.62 7.35 4.39
CA LEU A 57 2.91 7.07 3.13
C LEU A 57 1.43 7.49 3.19
N ILE A 58 0.79 7.31 4.35
CA ILE A 58 -0.58 7.80 4.58
C ILE A 58 -0.61 9.33 4.56
N GLN A 59 0.35 9.99 5.19
CA GLN A 59 0.45 11.43 5.20
C GLN A 59 0.65 11.98 3.77
N ASP A 60 1.53 11.37 2.97
CA ASP A 60 1.74 11.73 1.57
C ASP A 60 0.43 11.59 0.74
N ALA A 61 -0.38 10.58 1.06
CA ALA A 61 -1.69 10.40 0.43
C ALA A 61 -2.69 11.50 0.83
N VAL A 62 -2.70 11.87 2.11
CA VAL A 62 -3.54 12.98 2.61
C VAL A 62 -3.14 14.30 1.96
N GLU A 63 -1.84 14.56 1.84
CA GLU A 63 -1.32 15.76 1.15
C GLU A 63 -1.67 15.78 -0.35
N ALA A 64 -1.78 14.60 -0.98
CA ALA A 64 -2.23 14.45 -2.35
C ALA A 64 -3.76 14.59 -2.52
N GLY A 65 -4.53 14.62 -1.42
CA GLY A 65 -5.98 14.81 -1.42
C GLY A 65 -6.81 13.55 -1.17
N TRP A 66 -6.18 12.43 -0.80
CA TRP A 66 -6.88 11.23 -0.31
C TRP A 66 -7.31 11.41 1.14
N SER A 67 -8.29 10.64 1.61
CA SER A 67 -8.54 10.55 3.05
C SER A 67 -7.57 9.56 3.70
N GLU A 68 -7.33 9.75 5.00
CA GLU A 68 -6.50 8.84 5.80
C GLU A 68 -7.04 7.40 5.78
N GLU A 69 -8.37 7.25 5.91
CA GLU A 69 -9.05 5.94 5.92
C GLU A 69 -8.92 5.22 4.58
N GLU A 70 -9.02 5.95 3.47
CA GLU A 70 -8.81 5.40 2.13
C GLU A 70 -7.37 4.97 1.91
N ALA A 71 -6.41 5.81 2.27
CA ALA A 71 -5.00 5.50 2.14
C ALA A 71 -4.62 4.25 2.96
N ALA A 72 -5.06 4.18 4.23
CA ALA A 72 -4.80 3.02 5.08
C ALA A 72 -5.44 1.74 4.53
N THR A 73 -6.67 1.83 4.00
CA THR A 73 -7.37 0.68 3.39
C THR A 73 -6.68 0.22 2.12
N ALA A 74 -6.31 1.16 1.25
CA ALA A 74 -5.58 0.91 0.01
C ALA A 74 -4.23 0.24 0.29
N ILE A 75 -3.47 0.75 1.27
CA ILE A 75 -2.19 0.18 1.69
C ILE A 75 -2.37 -1.27 2.15
N ARG A 76 -3.39 -1.55 2.96
CA ARG A 76 -3.69 -2.90 3.42
C ARG A 76 -3.98 -3.84 2.26
N ILE A 77 -4.88 -3.46 1.33
CA ILE A 77 -5.27 -4.29 0.20
C ILE A 77 -4.07 -4.60 -0.70
N VAL A 78 -3.30 -3.58 -1.07
CA VAL A 78 -2.12 -3.74 -1.94
C VAL A 78 -1.08 -4.62 -1.25
N ALA A 79 -0.78 -4.39 0.03
CA ALA A 79 0.19 -5.18 0.76
C ALA A 79 -0.26 -6.64 0.98
N GLU A 80 -1.56 -6.89 1.21
CA GLU A 80 -2.12 -8.25 1.25
C GLU A 80 -1.97 -8.97 -0.09
N ASN A 81 -2.28 -8.29 -1.20
CA ASN A 81 -2.13 -8.86 -2.54
C ASN A 81 -0.65 -9.17 -2.86
N MET A 82 0.26 -8.25 -2.53
CA MET A 82 1.71 -8.51 -2.65
C MET A 82 2.16 -9.68 -1.78
N HIS A 83 1.67 -9.77 -0.54
CA HIS A 83 2.01 -10.87 0.35
C HIS A 83 1.58 -12.21 -0.24
N ARG A 84 0.35 -12.33 -0.76
CA ARG A 84 -0.17 -13.55 -1.39
C ARG A 84 0.68 -13.99 -2.58
N GLY A 85 1.06 -13.05 -3.44
CA GLY A 85 1.93 -13.31 -4.59
C GLY A 85 3.34 -13.75 -4.18
N VAL A 86 3.89 -13.17 -3.10
CA VAL A 86 5.21 -13.58 -2.58
C VAL A 86 5.16 -14.96 -1.91
N THR A 87 4.07 -15.30 -1.22
CA THR A 87 3.94 -16.59 -0.52
C THR A 87 3.40 -17.73 -1.38
N GLY A 88 3.04 -17.47 -2.64
CA GLY A 88 2.48 -18.48 -3.55
C GLY A 88 1.14 -19.04 -3.06
N THR A 89 0.37 -18.23 -2.33
CA THR A 89 -0.97 -18.61 -1.81
C THR A 89 -2.09 -18.08 -2.69
N ASP A 90 -1.79 -17.64 -3.91
CA ASP A 90 -2.81 -17.33 -4.90
C ASP A 90 -3.57 -18.62 -5.25
N PRO A 91 -4.89 -18.68 -4.99
CA PRO A 91 -5.70 -19.85 -5.33
C PRO A 91 -5.95 -19.98 -6.84
N GLU A 92 -5.43 -19.07 -7.67
CA GLU A 92 -5.63 -18.99 -9.13
C GLU A 92 -4.40 -19.42 -9.98
N GLU A 93 -3.36 -20.03 -9.39
CA GLU A 93 -2.29 -20.72 -10.15
C GLU A 93 -2.54 -22.22 -10.34
#